data_AF-A0A523TKA6-F1
#
_entry.id   AF-A0A523TKA6-F1
#
_cell.length_a   1.000
_cell.length_b   1.000
_cell.length_c   1.000
_cell.angle_alpha   90.00
_cell.angle_beta   90.00
_cell.angle_gamma   90.00
#
_symmetry.space_group_name_H-M   'P 1'
#
loop_
_entity.id
_entity.type
_entity.pdbx_description
1 polymer ?
#
loop_
_entity_poly.entity_id
_entity_poly.type
_entity_poly.pdbx_seq_one_letter_code
_entity_poly.pdbx_strand_id
1 'polypeptide(L)'
;WLPDHGCVWRRNGVWDLDSNGQPRILRPRHFAEVHGRRIDFSNDYYRPFANRYAKAIRSVSPGAIIFVETEPRRKSMKWGAQDAPNIVFAPHWYDGFVLYMKRFRTSLAADFRTGKVVFGSKRIRQSFADQVEGFKKIAEESFGGVPTLIGEFGIPFDLKGGRAYRSGDYRDQIRAMDRSMRAMEDNLLCCTLWNYTADNTNARGDKWNGEDLSIFSRDQQTDPADIHSGGRALEAVVRPYPRAVAGEPLRMAFDIKKKAFFFEFRHDPGIEAPTEIFVPNYQYPDGYTVEVSDGSYETNLVSQTFVYHHDLSRGTHTIHITERTE
;
A
#
# COMPACT_ATOMS: atom_id res chain seq x y z
N TRP A 1 -13.80 -23.24 16.74
CA TRP A 1 -14.65 -23.21 17.94
C TRP A 1 -14.02 -24.14 18.95
N LEU A 2 -13.73 -23.67 20.16
CA LEU A 2 -13.24 -24.54 21.22
C LEU A 2 -14.38 -25.43 21.72
N PRO A 3 -14.12 -26.71 22.05
CA PRO A 3 -15.08 -27.55 22.77
C PRO A 3 -15.63 -26.80 23.98
N ASP A 4 -16.92 -26.97 24.27
CA ASP A 4 -17.62 -26.40 25.44
C ASP A 4 -17.76 -24.88 25.51
N HIS A 5 -17.29 -24.14 24.50
CA HIS A 5 -17.47 -22.70 24.41
C HIS A 5 -18.60 -22.31 23.46
N GLY A 6 -19.75 -21.90 24.02
CA GLY A 6 -20.89 -21.40 23.26
C GLY A 6 -20.64 -20.05 22.56
N CYS A 7 -21.46 -19.74 21.55
CA CYS A 7 -21.42 -18.48 20.80
C CYS A 7 -21.45 -17.27 21.74
N VAL A 8 -20.40 -16.44 21.70
CA VAL A 8 -20.29 -15.23 22.53
C VAL A 8 -21.47 -14.29 22.30
N TRP A 9 -21.96 -14.17 21.07
CA TRP A 9 -23.09 -13.31 20.74
C TRP A 9 -24.42 -13.86 21.24
N ARG A 10 -24.60 -15.19 21.24
CA ARG A 10 -25.75 -15.84 21.87
C ARG A 10 -25.74 -15.63 23.38
N ARG A 11 -24.58 -15.86 24.03
CA ARG A 11 -24.39 -15.60 25.48
C ARG A 11 -24.65 -14.16 25.87
N ASN A 12 -24.37 -13.21 24.98
CA ASN A 12 -24.66 -11.80 25.21
C ASN A 12 -26.12 -11.43 24.91
N GLY A 13 -26.95 -12.33 24.37
CA GLY A 13 -28.35 -12.05 24.00
C GLY A 13 -28.52 -11.30 22.68
N VAL A 14 -27.56 -11.39 21.76
CA VAL A 14 -27.69 -10.79 20.42
C VAL A 14 -28.69 -11.57 19.56
N TRP A 15 -28.65 -12.90 19.66
CA TRP A 15 -29.52 -13.85 18.98
C TRP A 15 -29.73 -15.08 19.87
N ASP A 16 -30.78 -15.86 19.61
CA ASP A 16 -31.02 -17.16 20.25
C ASP A 16 -31.84 -18.08 19.32
N LEU A 17 -32.16 -19.29 19.76
CA LEU A 17 -33.06 -20.20 19.06
C LEU A 17 -34.52 -19.90 19.44
N ASP A 18 -35.42 -19.94 18.47
CA ASP A 18 -36.85 -19.91 18.72
C ASP A 18 -37.37 -21.29 19.21
N SER A 19 -38.68 -21.40 19.41
CA SER A 19 -39.32 -22.65 19.87
C SER A 19 -39.17 -23.83 18.91
N ASN A 20 -38.85 -23.57 17.64
CA ASN A 20 -38.62 -24.59 16.61
C ASN A 20 -37.12 -24.90 16.45
N GLY A 21 -36.26 -24.34 17.30
CA GLY A 21 -34.81 -24.50 17.21
C GLY A 21 -34.16 -23.67 16.10
N GLN A 22 -34.85 -22.67 15.55
CA GLN A 22 -34.30 -21.83 14.47
C GLN A 22 -33.65 -20.55 15.00
N PRO A 23 -32.52 -20.12 14.42
CA PRO A 23 -31.82 -18.91 14.88
C PRO A 23 -32.65 -17.65 14.61
N ARG A 24 -32.87 -16.87 15.67
CA ARG A 24 -33.59 -15.60 15.66
C ARG A 24 -32.74 -14.49 16.27
N ILE A 25 -32.67 -13.35 15.59
CA ILE A 25 -32.02 -12.15 16.12
C ILE A 25 -32.91 -11.52 17.20
N LEU A 26 -32.34 -11.29 18.38
CA LEU A 26 -33.04 -10.67 19.52
C LEU A 26 -32.76 -9.16 19.59
N ARG A 27 -31.52 -8.74 19.29
CA ARG A 27 -31.09 -7.34 19.35
C ARG A 27 -30.42 -6.92 18.04
N PRO A 28 -31.19 -6.58 17.00
CA PRO A 28 -30.65 -6.28 15.67
C PRO A 28 -29.76 -5.03 15.63
N ARG A 29 -29.84 -4.16 16.64
CA ARG A 29 -29.06 -2.94 16.75
C ARG A 29 -27.93 -3.02 17.80
N HIS A 30 -27.60 -4.21 18.30
CA HIS A 30 -26.63 -4.38 19.39
C HIS A 30 -25.28 -3.68 19.17
N PHE A 31 -24.77 -3.68 17.93
CA PHE A 31 -23.51 -3.03 17.56
C PHE A 31 -23.68 -1.65 16.91
N ALA A 32 -24.91 -1.14 16.85
CA ALA A 32 -25.22 0.14 16.22
C ALA A 32 -25.79 1.15 17.23
N GLU A 33 -26.39 0.68 18.33
CA GLU A 33 -27.00 1.50 19.36
C GLU A 33 -26.65 1.00 20.76
N VAL A 34 -26.26 1.93 21.63
CA VAL A 34 -25.93 1.68 23.04
C VAL A 34 -26.67 2.72 23.88
N HIS A 35 -27.46 2.26 24.86
CA HIS A 35 -28.33 3.12 25.70
C HIS A 35 -29.23 4.07 24.89
N GLY A 36 -29.79 3.62 23.77
CA GLY A 36 -30.66 4.42 22.91
C GLY A 36 -29.95 5.43 22.03
N ARG A 37 -28.61 5.53 22.10
CA ARG A 37 -27.79 6.38 21.23
C ARG A 37 -27.15 5.54 20.13
N ARG A 38 -27.22 6.03 18.89
CA ARG A 38 -26.45 5.46 17.77
C ARG A 38 -24.96 5.70 17.98
N ILE A 39 -24.16 4.65 17.85
CA ILE A 39 -22.71 4.73 18.01
C ILE A 39 -22.02 4.99 16.67
N ASP A 40 -20.91 5.73 16.74
CA ASP A 40 -19.91 5.89 15.70
C ASP A 40 -18.67 5.11 16.14
N PHE A 41 -18.44 3.92 15.58
CA PHE A 41 -17.36 3.05 16.03
C PHE A 41 -15.99 3.73 16.05
N SER A 42 -15.69 4.49 15.00
CA SER A 42 -14.40 5.15 14.83
C SER A 42 -14.16 6.19 15.94
N ASN A 43 -15.17 7.00 16.27
CA ASN A 43 -15.05 8.05 17.29
C ASN A 43 -15.31 7.55 18.72
N ASP A 44 -16.28 6.65 18.93
CA ASP A 44 -16.72 6.19 20.25
C ASP A 44 -15.84 5.05 20.82
N TYR A 45 -15.20 4.24 19.97
CA TYR A 45 -14.47 3.05 20.40
C TYR A 45 -13.02 3.03 19.92
N TYR A 46 -12.79 3.15 18.61
CA TYR A 46 -11.45 3.01 18.06
C TYR A 46 -10.53 4.16 18.47
N ARG A 47 -10.94 5.42 18.32
CA ARG A 47 -10.14 6.59 18.75
C ARG A 47 -9.74 6.53 20.23
N PRO A 48 -10.65 6.30 21.21
CA PRO A 48 -10.26 6.11 22.61
C PRO A 48 -9.32 4.93 22.81
N PHE A 49 -9.51 3.82 22.09
CA PHE A 49 -8.61 2.68 22.15
C PHE A 49 -7.21 3.05 21.64
N ALA A 50 -7.10 3.68 20.47
CA ALA A 50 -5.83 4.08 19.86
C ALA A 50 -5.05 5.05 20.76
N ASN A 51 -5.73 5.98 21.44
CA ASN A 51 -5.10 6.85 22.43
C ASN A 51 -4.54 6.08 23.65
N ARG A 52 -5.31 5.13 24.20
CA ARG A 52 -4.82 4.28 25.30
C ARG A 52 -3.66 3.38 24.85
N TYR A 53 -3.76 2.83 23.65
CA TYR A 53 -2.70 2.03 23.03
C TYR A 53 -1.41 2.84 22.89
N ALA A 54 -1.49 4.05 22.32
CA ALA A 54 -0.36 4.95 22.19
C ALA A 54 0.30 5.26 23.55
N LYS A 55 -0.50 5.55 24.58
CA LYS A 55 0.02 5.77 25.94
C LYS A 55 0.73 4.54 26.51
N ALA A 56 0.16 3.35 26.33
CA ALA A 56 0.74 2.11 26.81
C ALA A 56 2.05 1.78 26.11
N ILE A 57 2.10 1.85 24.77
CA ILE A 57 3.33 1.62 24.00
C ILE A 57 4.40 2.66 24.38
N ARG A 58 4.03 3.93 24.55
CA ARG A 58 5.00 4.98 24.89
C ARG A 58 5.48 4.98 26.32
N SER A 59 4.82 4.26 27.24
CA SER A 59 5.40 4.00 28.56
C SER A 59 6.63 3.11 28.52
N VAL A 60 6.84 2.36 27.43
CA VAL A 60 8.03 1.51 27.22
C VAL A 60 8.91 1.99 26.06
N SER A 61 8.34 2.63 25.04
CA SER A 61 9.05 3.20 23.89
C SER A 61 8.57 4.63 23.61
N PRO A 62 9.10 5.64 24.30
CA PRO A 62 8.59 7.02 24.24
C PRO A 62 8.54 7.62 22.83
N GLY A 63 9.47 7.24 21.96
CA GLY A 63 9.57 7.73 20.58
C GLY A 63 8.69 6.97 19.55
N ALA A 64 7.93 5.95 19.97
CA ALA A 64 7.16 5.13 19.04
C ALA A 64 6.15 5.95 18.22
N ILE A 65 6.26 5.82 16.90
CA ILE A 65 5.28 6.30 15.93
C ILE A 65 4.10 5.33 15.96
N ILE A 66 2.88 5.86 16.08
CA ILE A 66 1.67 5.04 16.14
C ILE A 66 0.93 5.16 14.81
N PHE A 67 0.76 4.04 14.13
CA PHE A 67 0.01 3.94 12.89
C PHE A 67 -1.46 3.80 13.22
N VAL A 68 -2.28 4.64 12.60
CA VAL A 68 -3.70 4.78 12.90
C VAL A 68 -4.50 4.64 11.63
N GLU A 69 -5.53 3.80 11.69
CA GLU A 69 -6.38 3.46 10.55
C GLU A 69 -7.80 3.99 10.75
N THR A 70 -8.64 3.84 9.72
CA THR A 70 -10.07 4.17 9.80
C THR A 70 -10.90 3.04 9.24
N GLU A 71 -12.16 2.92 9.69
CA GLU A 71 -13.07 1.94 9.11
C GLU A 71 -13.20 2.15 7.59
N PRO A 72 -13.02 1.09 6.77
CA PRO A 72 -13.16 1.19 5.33
C PRO A 72 -14.52 1.77 4.92
N ARG A 73 -14.49 2.76 4.02
CA ARG A 73 -15.69 3.37 3.40
C ARG A 73 -16.65 4.08 4.36
N ARG A 74 -16.22 4.38 5.60
CA ARG A 74 -16.97 5.26 6.50
C ARG A 74 -16.31 6.61 6.65
N LYS A 75 -17.06 7.55 7.24
CA LYS A 75 -16.52 8.85 7.60
C LYS A 75 -15.34 8.64 8.53
N SER A 76 -14.23 9.33 8.25
CA SER A 76 -13.06 9.30 9.12
C SER A 76 -13.42 9.78 10.53
N MET A 77 -12.68 9.26 11.52
CA MET A 77 -12.70 9.83 12.86
C MET A 77 -12.03 11.20 12.88
N LYS A 78 -12.37 12.02 13.87
CA LYS A 78 -11.71 13.31 14.09
C LYS A 78 -10.59 13.13 15.10
N TRP A 79 -9.35 13.25 14.67
CA TRP A 79 -8.20 13.35 15.56
C TRP A 79 -7.95 14.84 15.85
N GLY A 80 -7.88 15.19 17.13
CA GLY A 80 -7.68 16.55 17.62
C GLY A 80 -6.38 16.69 18.42
N ALA A 81 -6.07 17.92 18.81
CA ALA A 81 -4.86 18.26 19.57
C ALA A 81 -4.75 17.55 20.94
N GLN A 82 -5.87 17.09 21.49
CA GLN A 82 -5.94 16.33 22.74
C GLN A 82 -5.62 14.83 22.57
N ASP A 83 -5.61 14.34 21.34
CA ASP A 83 -5.25 12.95 21.06
C ASP A 83 -3.73 12.77 20.99
N ALA A 84 -3.30 11.51 20.93
CA ALA A 84 -1.89 11.17 20.89
C ALA A 84 -1.20 11.84 19.68
N PRO A 85 -0.08 12.56 19.90
CA PRO A 85 0.74 13.12 18.82
C PRO A 85 1.63 12.03 18.20
N ASN A 86 2.48 12.38 17.24
CA ASN A 86 3.45 11.47 16.59
C ASN A 86 2.78 10.20 16.03
N ILE A 87 1.74 10.41 15.22
CA ILE A 87 1.00 9.34 14.56
C ILE A 87 1.23 9.40 13.04
N VAL A 88 0.92 8.31 12.36
CA VAL A 88 0.85 8.21 10.90
C VAL A 88 -0.53 7.70 10.53
N PHE A 89 -1.18 8.32 9.54
CA PHE A 89 -2.42 7.79 8.98
C PHE A 89 -2.10 6.64 8.03
N ALA A 90 -2.66 5.46 8.28
CA ALA A 90 -2.21 4.21 7.67
C ALA A 90 -3.31 3.46 6.85
N PRO A 91 -4.05 4.10 5.93
CA PRO A 91 -5.16 3.46 5.25
C PRO A 91 -4.71 2.39 4.25
N HIS A 92 -5.62 1.50 3.87
CA HIS A 92 -5.39 0.49 2.84
C HIS A 92 -6.04 0.93 1.52
N TRP A 93 -5.40 0.59 0.41
CA TRP A 93 -5.95 0.83 -0.92
C TRP A 93 -5.75 -0.36 -1.83
N TYR A 94 -6.79 -0.75 -2.56
CA TYR A 94 -6.70 -1.79 -3.57
C TYR A 94 -7.44 -1.36 -4.83
N ASP A 95 -6.95 -1.81 -6.00
CA ASP A 95 -7.79 -1.91 -7.19
C ASP A 95 -8.89 -2.94 -6.91
N GLY A 96 -10.02 -2.47 -6.38
CA GLY A 96 -11.08 -3.36 -5.94
C GLY A 96 -11.67 -4.18 -7.09
N PHE A 97 -11.59 -3.73 -8.35
CA PHE A 97 -12.08 -4.54 -9.46
C PHE A 97 -11.21 -5.79 -9.61
N VAL A 98 -9.89 -5.62 -9.57
CA VAL A 98 -8.94 -6.72 -9.62
C VAL A 98 -9.06 -7.60 -8.37
N LEU A 99 -9.15 -7.00 -7.18
CA LEU A 99 -9.24 -7.71 -5.91
C LEU A 99 -10.50 -8.60 -5.83
N TYR A 100 -11.68 -8.04 -6.10
CA TYR A 100 -12.94 -8.77 -5.95
C TYR A 100 -13.23 -9.71 -7.12
N MET A 101 -12.99 -9.27 -8.37
CA MET A 101 -13.34 -10.09 -9.55
C MET A 101 -12.25 -11.08 -9.93
N LYS A 102 -11.05 -10.98 -9.32
CA LYS A 102 -9.85 -11.76 -9.68
C LYS A 102 -9.60 -11.75 -11.19
N ARG A 103 -9.79 -10.58 -11.81
CA ARG A 103 -9.71 -10.35 -13.26
C ARG A 103 -9.07 -9.00 -13.54
N PHE A 104 -8.08 -9.01 -14.44
CA PHE A 104 -7.47 -7.80 -14.97
C PHE A 104 -7.99 -7.46 -16.37
N ARG A 105 -8.25 -6.17 -16.59
CA ARG A 105 -8.58 -5.57 -17.89
C ARG A 105 -7.85 -4.23 -17.99
N THR A 106 -7.15 -4.02 -19.10
CA THR A 106 -6.34 -2.82 -19.33
C THR A 106 -7.16 -1.53 -19.42
N SER A 107 -8.40 -1.63 -19.92
CA SER A 107 -9.29 -0.49 -20.19
C SER A 107 -10.55 -0.47 -19.32
N LEU A 108 -10.62 -1.30 -18.27
CA LEU A 108 -11.77 -1.38 -17.37
C LEU A 108 -11.29 -1.49 -15.91
N ALA A 109 -11.86 -0.65 -15.05
CA ALA A 109 -11.72 -0.71 -13.59
C ALA A 109 -13.00 -0.16 -12.92
N ALA A 110 -12.98 0.03 -11.60
CA ALA A 110 -14.04 0.72 -10.87
C ALA A 110 -13.46 1.69 -9.84
N ASP A 111 -14.13 2.83 -9.64
CA ASP A 111 -13.87 3.73 -8.53
C ASP A 111 -14.67 3.21 -7.32
N PHE A 112 -13.97 2.73 -6.29
CA PHE A 112 -14.59 2.11 -5.12
C PHE A 112 -15.21 3.11 -4.14
N ARG A 113 -14.86 4.39 -4.26
CA ARG A 113 -15.51 5.46 -3.48
C ARG A 113 -16.89 5.75 -4.04
N THR A 114 -17.00 5.85 -5.37
CA THR A 114 -18.27 6.22 -6.02
C THR A 114 -19.10 5.03 -6.50
N GLY A 115 -18.52 3.82 -6.53
CA GLY A 115 -19.15 2.62 -7.10
C GLY A 115 -19.30 2.64 -8.63
N LYS A 116 -18.59 3.55 -9.33
CA LYS A 116 -18.75 3.74 -10.78
C LYS A 116 -17.70 2.93 -11.53
N VAL A 117 -18.11 2.35 -12.65
CA VAL A 117 -17.19 1.72 -13.60
C VAL A 117 -16.40 2.80 -14.35
N VAL A 118 -15.10 2.58 -14.52
CA VAL A 118 -14.18 3.50 -15.20
C VAL A 118 -13.62 2.83 -16.44
N PHE A 119 -13.78 3.49 -17.60
CA PHE A 119 -13.33 2.99 -18.90
C PHE A 119 -12.17 3.83 -19.45
N GLY A 120 -11.16 3.14 -20.02
CA GLY A 120 -10.00 3.74 -20.67
C GLY A 120 -8.82 3.95 -19.70
N SER A 121 -7.62 3.55 -20.13
CA SER A 121 -6.41 3.53 -19.29
C SER A 121 -6.08 4.88 -18.65
N LYS A 122 -6.21 5.99 -19.39
CA LYS A 122 -5.97 7.35 -18.86
C LYS A 122 -6.94 7.71 -17.74
N ARG A 123 -8.24 7.42 -17.91
CA ARG A 123 -9.27 7.69 -16.90
C ARG A 123 -9.11 6.79 -15.68
N ILE A 124 -8.68 5.54 -15.89
CA ILE A 124 -8.37 4.61 -14.80
C ILE A 124 -7.21 5.13 -13.97
N ARG A 125 -6.11 5.56 -14.61
CA ARG A 125 -4.97 6.16 -13.90
C ARG A 125 -5.40 7.37 -13.07
N GLN A 126 -6.14 8.30 -13.67
CA GLN A 126 -6.66 9.46 -12.95
C GLN A 126 -7.55 9.06 -11.77
N SER A 127 -8.50 8.15 -11.99
CA SER A 127 -9.40 7.69 -10.93
C SER A 127 -8.64 7.02 -9.78
N PHE A 128 -7.56 6.28 -10.06
CA PHE A 128 -6.77 5.64 -9.03
C PHE A 128 -5.92 6.66 -8.29
N ALA A 129 -5.30 7.61 -9.00
CA ALA A 129 -4.60 8.74 -8.40
C ALA A 129 -5.54 9.54 -7.47
N ASP A 130 -6.75 9.89 -7.91
CA ASP A 130 -7.74 10.63 -7.10
C ASP A 130 -8.21 9.84 -5.87
N GLN A 131 -8.32 8.51 -5.98
CA GLN A 131 -8.68 7.64 -4.86
C GLN A 131 -7.60 7.65 -3.79
N VAL A 132 -6.34 7.51 -4.20
CA VAL A 132 -5.17 7.50 -3.31
C VAL A 132 -4.93 8.90 -2.72
N GLU A 133 -5.06 9.97 -3.52
CA GLU A 133 -4.97 11.36 -3.07
C GLU A 133 -6.01 11.67 -1.98
N GLY A 134 -7.20 11.05 -2.07
CA GLY A 134 -8.25 11.18 -1.07
C GLY A 134 -7.78 10.87 0.36
N PHE A 135 -6.80 9.97 0.53
CA PHE A 135 -6.22 9.69 1.84
C PHE A 135 -5.34 10.81 2.37
N LYS A 136 -4.59 11.51 1.50
CA LYS A 136 -3.85 12.73 1.88
C LYS A 136 -4.79 13.82 2.37
N LYS A 137 -5.93 13.99 1.66
CA LYS A 137 -6.99 14.93 2.07
C LYS A 137 -7.59 14.56 3.42
N ILE A 138 -7.84 13.27 3.67
CA ILE A 138 -8.31 12.80 4.98
C ILE A 138 -7.28 13.08 6.08
N ALA A 139 -5.99 12.83 5.83
CA ALA A 139 -4.94 13.12 6.81
C ALA A 139 -4.90 14.62 7.17
N GLU A 140 -5.00 15.49 6.17
CA GLU A 140 -5.05 16.94 6.36
C GLU A 140 -6.29 17.35 7.18
N GLU A 141 -7.48 16.97 6.72
CA GLU A 141 -8.75 17.45 7.28
C GLU A 141 -9.12 16.82 8.62
N SER A 142 -8.74 15.56 8.85
CA SER A 142 -9.20 14.75 9.98
C SER A 142 -8.11 14.35 10.96
N PHE A 143 -6.84 14.47 10.57
CA PHE A 143 -5.71 14.08 11.42
C PHE A 143 -4.68 15.20 11.64
N GLY A 144 -4.92 16.42 11.14
CA GLY A 144 -4.05 17.56 11.35
C GLY A 144 -2.77 17.52 10.51
N GLY A 145 -2.84 16.96 9.30
CA GLY A 145 -1.73 16.97 8.33
C GLY A 145 -0.60 16.00 8.65
N VAL A 146 -0.87 14.93 9.39
CA VAL A 146 0.12 13.88 9.70
C VAL A 146 0.54 13.12 8.42
N PRO A 147 1.73 12.48 8.41
CA PRO A 147 2.14 11.66 7.27
C PRO A 147 1.15 10.53 6.98
N THR A 148 1.06 10.16 5.70
CA THR A 148 0.23 9.05 5.23
C THR A 148 1.12 7.91 4.70
N LEU A 149 0.91 6.71 5.23
CA LEU A 149 1.45 5.46 4.68
C LEU A 149 0.28 4.64 4.14
N ILE A 150 0.34 4.17 2.89
CA ILE A 150 -0.63 3.17 2.44
C ILE A 150 -0.25 1.82 3.08
N GLY A 151 -0.95 1.45 4.15
CA GLY A 151 -0.64 0.29 4.99
C GLY A 151 -0.79 -1.06 4.28
N GLU A 152 -1.64 -1.11 3.26
CA GLU A 152 -1.74 -2.27 2.39
C GLU A 152 -2.18 -1.88 0.98
N PHE A 153 -1.59 -2.53 0.00
CA PHE A 153 -2.08 -2.62 -1.37
C PHE A 153 -1.49 -3.85 -2.05
N GLY A 154 -2.08 -4.29 -3.15
CA GLY A 154 -1.57 -5.44 -3.90
C GLY A 154 -2.58 -5.97 -4.90
N ILE A 155 -2.32 -7.19 -5.38
CA ILE A 155 -3.20 -7.91 -6.30
C ILE A 155 -3.23 -9.40 -5.95
N PRO A 156 -4.37 -10.09 -6.11
CA PRO A 156 -4.40 -11.54 -6.05
C PRO A 156 -3.66 -12.13 -7.25
N PHE A 157 -2.75 -13.09 -7.03
CA PHE A 157 -2.02 -13.77 -8.10
C PHE A 157 -2.86 -14.85 -8.79
N ASP A 158 -3.93 -15.33 -8.14
CA ASP A 158 -4.81 -16.38 -8.65
C ASP A 158 -5.84 -15.87 -9.68
N LEU A 159 -5.48 -14.83 -10.43
CA LEU A 159 -6.31 -14.23 -11.48
C LEU A 159 -6.83 -15.30 -12.46
N LYS A 160 -8.12 -15.20 -12.79
CA LYS A 160 -8.82 -16.13 -13.70
C LYS A 160 -8.67 -17.60 -13.25
N GLY A 161 -8.71 -17.87 -11.95
CA GLY A 161 -8.59 -19.21 -11.37
C GLY A 161 -7.16 -19.77 -11.49
N GLY A 162 -6.17 -18.93 -11.17
CA GLY A 162 -4.75 -19.30 -11.21
C GLY A 162 -4.27 -19.73 -12.60
N ARG A 163 -4.77 -19.11 -13.68
CA ARG A 163 -4.40 -19.53 -15.05
C ARG A 163 -2.89 -19.47 -15.27
N ALA A 164 -2.24 -18.42 -14.77
CA ALA A 164 -0.80 -18.20 -14.87
C ALA A 164 0.02 -19.34 -14.26
N TYR A 165 -0.53 -20.06 -13.28
CA TYR A 165 0.18 -21.12 -12.56
C TYR A 165 0.48 -22.31 -13.46
N ARG A 166 -0.39 -22.53 -14.46
CA ARG A 166 -0.24 -23.60 -15.45
C ARG A 166 0.49 -23.11 -16.70
N SER A 167 0.33 -21.85 -17.08
CA SER A 167 0.89 -21.31 -18.33
C SER A 167 2.27 -20.66 -18.17
N GLY A 168 2.70 -20.34 -16.96
CA GLY A 168 3.88 -19.50 -16.68
C GLY A 168 3.73 -18.03 -17.09
N ASP A 169 2.56 -17.64 -17.60
CA ASP A 169 2.32 -16.29 -18.13
C ASP A 169 1.66 -15.38 -17.08
N TYR A 170 2.50 -14.59 -16.41
CA TYR A 170 2.10 -13.64 -15.36
C TYR A 170 1.92 -12.19 -15.88
N ARG A 171 1.84 -11.97 -17.19
CA ARG A 171 1.75 -10.61 -17.76
C ARG A 171 0.56 -9.79 -17.24
N ASP A 172 -0.57 -10.44 -16.96
CA ASP A 172 -1.73 -9.75 -16.39
C ASP A 172 -1.50 -9.33 -14.94
N GLN A 173 -0.82 -10.16 -14.14
CA GLN A 173 -0.44 -9.86 -12.75
C GLN A 173 0.58 -8.71 -12.70
N ILE A 174 1.60 -8.76 -13.55
CA ILE A 174 2.60 -7.68 -13.70
C ILE A 174 1.91 -6.35 -14.04
N ARG A 175 1.01 -6.36 -15.04
CA ARG A 175 0.29 -5.14 -15.46
C ARG A 175 -0.70 -4.64 -14.40
N ALA A 176 -1.34 -5.54 -13.66
CA ALA A 176 -2.23 -5.17 -12.57
C ALA A 176 -1.44 -4.52 -11.42
N MET A 177 -0.29 -5.11 -11.05
CA MET A 177 0.60 -4.58 -10.03
C MET A 177 1.17 -3.21 -10.43
N ASP A 178 1.70 -3.08 -11.66
CA ASP A 178 2.23 -1.80 -12.18
C ASP A 178 1.16 -0.69 -12.19
N ARG A 179 -0.08 -1.03 -12.56
CA ARG A 179 -1.21 -0.08 -12.49
C ARG A 179 -1.45 0.44 -11.07
N SER A 180 -1.37 -0.43 -10.07
CA SER A 180 -1.52 -0.06 -8.65
C SER A 180 -0.32 0.75 -8.15
N MET A 181 0.90 0.33 -8.48
CA MET A 181 2.13 1.02 -8.07
C MET A 181 2.18 2.46 -8.61
N ARG A 182 1.78 2.68 -9.87
CA ARG A 182 1.69 4.03 -10.47
C ARG A 182 0.76 4.98 -9.72
N ALA A 183 -0.31 4.47 -9.11
CA ALA A 183 -1.21 5.31 -8.31
C ALA A 183 -0.53 5.83 -7.03
N MET A 184 0.40 5.05 -6.46
CA MET A 184 1.23 5.47 -5.33
C MET A 184 2.26 6.51 -5.76
N GLU A 185 2.91 6.30 -6.91
CA GLU A 185 3.87 7.25 -7.51
C GLU A 185 3.23 8.59 -7.83
N ASP A 186 2.04 8.57 -8.46
CA ASP A 186 1.27 9.77 -8.79
C ASP A 186 0.93 10.62 -7.55
N ASN A 187 1.00 10.04 -6.35
CA ASN A 187 0.71 10.70 -5.08
C ASN A 187 1.92 10.91 -4.15
N LEU A 188 3.08 10.37 -4.54
CA LEU A 188 4.32 10.36 -3.74
C LEU A 188 4.14 9.76 -2.34
N LEU A 189 3.30 8.72 -2.24
CA LEU A 189 3.03 8.06 -0.96
C LEU A 189 3.94 6.87 -0.72
N CYS A 190 4.45 6.77 0.51
CA CYS A 190 4.98 5.51 1.01
C CYS A 190 3.88 4.46 1.05
N CYS A 191 4.25 3.20 0.84
CA CYS A 191 3.29 2.10 0.84
C CYS A 191 3.93 0.79 1.31
N THR A 192 3.11 -0.11 1.82
CA THR A 192 3.48 -1.48 2.20
C THR A 192 2.67 -2.46 1.38
N LEU A 193 3.37 -3.29 0.61
CA LEU A 193 2.75 -4.24 -0.31
C LEU A 193 2.27 -5.46 0.47
N TRP A 194 1.00 -5.81 0.30
CA TRP A 194 0.41 -7.04 0.82
C TRP A 194 0.60 -8.18 -0.18
N ASN A 195 1.45 -9.17 0.09
CA ASN A 195 2.30 -9.35 1.27
C ASN A 195 3.59 -10.12 0.88
N TYR A 196 4.37 -10.56 1.87
CA TYR A 196 5.40 -11.59 1.67
C TYR A 196 5.09 -12.78 2.57
N THR A 197 4.74 -13.91 1.96
CA THR A 197 4.48 -15.17 2.67
C THR A 197 5.49 -16.21 2.20
N ALA A 198 6.50 -16.48 3.04
CA ALA A 198 7.67 -17.32 2.71
C ALA A 198 7.34 -18.79 2.37
N ASP A 199 6.14 -19.22 2.70
CA ASP A 199 5.66 -20.58 2.48
C ASP A 199 4.40 -20.64 1.60
N ASN A 200 4.08 -19.55 0.87
CA ASN A 200 3.02 -19.51 -0.14
C ASN A 200 3.25 -20.59 -1.22
N THR A 201 2.15 -21.18 -1.68
CA THR A 201 2.13 -22.11 -2.82
C THR A 201 0.95 -21.78 -3.75
N ASN A 202 1.05 -22.12 -5.03
CA ASN A 202 -0.03 -21.96 -6.00
C ASN A 202 -1.31 -22.71 -5.60
N ALA A 203 -1.17 -23.79 -4.81
CA ALA A 203 -2.29 -24.63 -4.38
C ALA A 203 -3.07 -24.07 -3.18
N ARG A 204 -2.41 -23.33 -2.28
CA ARG A 204 -3.00 -22.86 -1.02
C ARG A 204 -2.89 -21.34 -0.81
N GLY A 205 -2.29 -20.63 -1.76
CA GLY A 205 -1.98 -19.22 -1.67
C GLY A 205 -1.15 -18.93 -0.41
N ASP A 206 -1.54 -17.88 0.30
CA ASP A 206 -0.86 -17.38 1.50
C ASP A 206 -1.10 -18.28 2.74
N LYS A 207 -1.82 -19.39 2.59
CA LYS A 207 -2.14 -20.39 3.64
C LYS A 207 -3.02 -19.90 4.78
N TRP A 208 -3.54 -18.69 4.71
CA TRP A 208 -4.57 -18.19 5.61
C TRP A 208 -5.66 -17.48 4.81
N ASN A 209 -6.90 -17.54 5.31
CA ASN A 209 -8.10 -16.89 4.75
C ASN A 209 -8.42 -17.14 3.25
N GLY A 210 -7.73 -18.07 2.59
CA GLY A 210 -7.88 -18.31 1.15
C GLY A 210 -7.29 -17.19 0.28
N GLU A 211 -6.41 -16.36 0.86
CA GLU A 211 -5.70 -15.30 0.15
C GLU A 211 -4.56 -15.86 -0.69
N ASP A 212 -4.15 -15.09 -1.71
CA ASP A 212 -3.00 -15.39 -2.57
C ASP A 212 -2.42 -14.10 -3.14
N LEU A 213 -1.95 -13.21 -2.25
CA LEU A 213 -1.46 -11.87 -2.59
C LEU A 213 0.07 -11.77 -2.45
N SER A 214 0.74 -12.76 -1.86
CA SER A 214 2.19 -12.73 -1.64
C SER A 214 2.99 -12.39 -2.91
N ILE A 215 4.03 -11.57 -2.83
CA ILE A 215 4.96 -11.38 -3.97
C ILE A 215 5.92 -12.54 -4.14
N PHE A 216 5.77 -13.61 -3.37
CA PHE A 216 6.58 -14.80 -3.40
C PHE A 216 5.72 -16.07 -3.42
N SER A 217 6.16 -17.09 -4.13
CA SER A 217 5.62 -18.45 -4.08
C SER A 217 6.75 -19.46 -4.25
N ARG A 218 6.71 -20.54 -3.46
CA ARG A 218 7.66 -21.66 -3.60
C ARG A 218 7.56 -22.34 -4.97
N ASP A 219 6.37 -22.33 -5.57
CA ASP A 219 6.14 -22.94 -6.88
C ASP A 219 6.68 -22.09 -8.05
N GLN A 220 7.15 -20.87 -7.78
CA GLN A 220 7.87 -20.03 -8.75
C GLN A 220 9.39 -20.02 -8.49
N GLN A 221 9.86 -20.69 -7.43
CA GLN A 221 11.28 -20.72 -7.08
C GLN A 221 11.97 -21.83 -7.86
N THR A 222 12.74 -21.45 -8.88
CA THR A 222 13.54 -22.35 -9.71
C THR A 222 14.98 -22.49 -9.24
N ASP A 223 15.52 -21.46 -8.58
CA ASP A 223 16.87 -21.42 -8.02
C ASP A 223 16.87 -20.74 -6.65
N PRO A 224 16.99 -21.49 -5.54
CA PRO A 224 17.04 -20.91 -4.21
C PRO A 224 18.23 -19.98 -3.93
N ALA A 225 19.29 -20.01 -4.76
CA ALA A 225 20.43 -19.11 -4.62
C ALA A 225 20.19 -17.73 -5.25
N ASP A 226 19.23 -17.63 -6.20
CA ASP A 226 18.79 -16.36 -6.76
C ASP A 226 17.76 -15.70 -5.84
N ILE A 227 18.09 -14.51 -5.35
CA ILE A 227 17.24 -13.70 -4.46
C ILE A 227 15.90 -13.31 -5.11
N HIS A 228 15.82 -13.34 -6.44
CA HIS A 228 14.61 -13.02 -7.20
C HIS A 228 13.78 -14.27 -7.53
N SER A 229 14.33 -15.47 -7.31
CA SER A 229 13.63 -16.71 -7.62
C SER A 229 12.47 -16.95 -6.67
N GLY A 230 11.31 -17.30 -7.23
CA GLY A 230 10.04 -17.38 -6.48
C GLY A 230 9.29 -16.05 -6.43
N GLY A 231 9.93 -14.95 -6.82
CA GLY A 231 9.28 -13.65 -6.93
C GLY A 231 8.16 -13.65 -7.97
N ARG A 232 7.08 -12.93 -7.67
CA ARG A 232 5.90 -12.79 -8.52
C ARG A 232 5.69 -11.31 -8.84
N ALA A 233 5.57 -11.00 -10.13
CA ALA A 233 5.45 -9.63 -10.65
C ALA A 233 6.59 -8.68 -10.23
N LEU A 234 7.83 -9.20 -10.10
CA LEU A 234 8.98 -8.39 -9.68
C LEU A 234 9.29 -7.24 -10.66
N GLU A 235 8.94 -7.38 -11.95
CA GLU A 235 9.04 -6.30 -12.94
C GLU A 235 8.24 -5.06 -12.56
N ALA A 236 7.15 -5.24 -11.81
CA ALA A 236 6.33 -4.16 -11.28
C ALA A 236 6.68 -3.81 -9.83
N VAL A 237 7.19 -4.74 -9.02
CA VAL A 237 7.45 -4.51 -7.59
C VAL A 237 8.82 -3.89 -7.34
N VAL A 238 9.86 -4.39 -8.01
CA VAL A 238 11.26 -3.98 -7.81
C VAL A 238 11.54 -2.79 -8.71
N ARG A 239 11.40 -1.57 -8.17
CA ARG A 239 11.50 -0.31 -8.94
C ARG A 239 12.45 0.66 -8.27
N PRO A 240 13.02 1.63 -9.02
CA PRO A 240 13.77 2.72 -8.40
C PRO A 240 12.85 3.61 -7.56
N TYR A 241 13.34 4.08 -6.42
CA TYR A 241 12.62 5.05 -5.59
C TYR A 241 13.58 5.83 -4.68
N PRO A 242 13.26 7.08 -4.33
CA PRO A 242 14.04 7.84 -3.37
C PRO A 242 13.84 7.27 -1.95
N ARG A 243 14.93 6.83 -1.33
CA ARG A 243 14.94 6.34 0.05
C ARG A 243 14.99 7.50 1.05
N ALA A 244 15.74 8.54 0.71
CA ALA A 244 15.86 9.78 1.47
C ALA A 244 16.02 10.94 0.48
N VAL A 245 15.36 12.07 0.75
CA VAL A 245 15.37 13.24 -0.14
C VAL A 245 15.77 14.46 0.66
N ALA A 246 16.70 15.23 0.12
CA ALA A 246 17.15 16.50 0.70
C ALA A 246 16.14 17.63 0.45
N GLY A 247 14.86 17.39 0.78
CA GLY A 247 13.77 18.34 0.58
C GLY A 247 12.43 17.66 0.25
N GLU A 248 11.59 18.36 -0.50
CA GLU A 248 10.21 17.96 -0.81
C GLU A 248 10.13 17.25 -2.19
N PRO A 249 9.72 15.98 -2.24
CA PRO A 249 9.38 15.31 -3.50
C PRO A 249 8.24 16.05 -4.23
N LEU A 250 8.41 16.33 -5.52
CA LEU A 250 7.41 17.00 -6.35
C LEU A 250 6.78 16.07 -7.39
N ARG A 251 7.57 15.14 -7.94
CA ARG A 251 7.09 14.19 -8.94
C ARG A 251 7.97 12.95 -9.01
N MET A 252 7.34 11.80 -9.26
CA MET A 252 8.02 10.52 -9.47
C MET A 252 7.27 9.72 -10.52
N ALA A 253 8.00 8.99 -11.36
CA ALA A 253 7.42 8.00 -12.26
C ALA A 253 8.45 6.95 -12.67
N PHE A 254 8.04 5.69 -12.75
CA PHE A 254 8.83 4.65 -13.43
C PHE A 254 8.03 3.99 -14.56
N ASP A 255 8.61 3.94 -15.76
CA ASP A 255 8.06 3.17 -16.87
C ASP A 255 8.76 1.81 -16.94
N ILE A 256 8.09 0.75 -16.48
CA ILE A 256 8.63 -0.61 -16.46
C ILE A 256 9.02 -1.15 -17.86
N LYS A 257 8.46 -0.61 -18.95
CA LYS A 257 8.76 -1.07 -20.31
C LYS A 257 9.97 -0.38 -20.89
N LYS A 258 10.10 0.92 -20.61
CA LYS A 258 11.24 1.73 -21.05
C LYS A 258 12.40 1.68 -20.06
N LYS A 259 12.19 1.07 -18.89
CA LYS A 259 13.10 1.09 -17.74
C LYS A 259 13.55 2.52 -17.40
N ALA A 260 12.62 3.47 -17.52
CA ALA A 260 12.88 4.90 -17.37
C ALA A 260 12.30 5.40 -16.05
N PHE A 261 13.15 5.87 -15.16
CA PHE A 261 12.79 6.49 -13.89
C PHE A 261 12.98 8.01 -13.97
N PHE A 262 11.99 8.75 -13.51
CA PHE A 262 12.05 10.20 -13.38
C PHE A 262 11.72 10.59 -11.95
N PHE A 263 12.52 11.49 -11.38
CA PHE A 263 12.28 12.08 -10.07
C PHE A 263 12.54 13.59 -10.09
N GLU A 264 11.69 14.34 -9.41
CA GLU A 264 11.79 15.78 -9.23
C GLU A 264 11.54 16.13 -7.77
N PHE A 265 12.39 16.97 -7.19
CA PHE A 265 12.23 17.46 -5.83
C PHE A 265 12.65 18.91 -5.69
N ARG A 266 12.08 19.62 -4.72
CA ARG A 266 12.51 20.94 -4.27
C ARG A 266 13.45 20.76 -3.09
N HIS A 267 14.65 21.30 -3.13
CA HIS A 267 15.56 21.13 -2.00
C HIS A 267 15.14 21.94 -0.77
N ASP A 268 15.54 21.48 0.41
CA ASP A 268 15.54 22.25 1.64
C ASP A 268 16.97 22.73 1.93
N PRO A 269 17.26 24.04 1.91
CA PRO A 269 18.60 24.58 2.18
C PRO A 269 19.17 24.22 3.56
N GLY A 270 18.31 23.80 4.50
CA GLY A 270 18.73 23.32 5.82
C GLY A 270 19.22 21.87 5.85
N ILE A 271 19.11 21.13 4.75
CA ILE A 271 19.54 19.72 4.65
C ILE A 271 20.84 19.64 3.85
N GLU A 272 21.94 19.34 4.53
CA GLU A 272 23.26 19.15 3.90
C GLU A 272 23.48 17.72 3.37
N ALA A 273 22.69 16.75 3.85
CA ALA A 273 22.76 15.36 3.41
C ALA A 273 22.28 15.22 1.95
N PRO A 274 22.85 14.30 1.15
CA PRO A 274 22.44 14.10 -0.22
C PRO A 274 21.07 13.40 -0.34
N THR A 275 20.48 13.47 -1.53
CA THR A 275 19.34 12.62 -1.89
C THR A 275 19.85 11.21 -2.21
N GLU A 276 19.26 10.19 -1.60
CA GLU A 276 19.59 8.78 -1.80
C GLU A 276 18.44 8.05 -2.51
N ILE A 277 18.75 7.36 -3.61
CA ILE A 277 17.79 6.63 -4.43
C ILE A 277 18.22 5.17 -4.52
N PHE A 278 17.29 4.25 -4.28
CA PHE A 278 17.46 2.85 -4.62
C PHE A 278 17.34 2.68 -6.12
N VAL A 279 18.32 2.05 -6.76
CA VAL A 279 18.31 1.76 -8.20
C VAL A 279 18.56 0.26 -8.40
N PRO A 280 17.50 -0.55 -8.62
CA PRO A 280 17.63 -1.99 -8.62
C PRO A 280 18.34 -2.54 -9.86
N ASN A 281 19.35 -3.40 -9.65
CA ASN A 281 19.99 -4.18 -10.72
C ASN A 281 18.99 -5.10 -11.43
N TYR A 282 17.90 -5.48 -10.76
CA TYR A 282 16.79 -6.22 -11.39
C TYR A 282 16.26 -5.51 -12.65
N GLN A 283 16.19 -4.17 -12.62
CA GLN A 283 15.76 -3.37 -13.78
C GLN A 283 16.93 -3.08 -14.72
N TYR A 284 18.14 -2.98 -14.17
CA TYR A 284 19.35 -2.51 -14.86
C TYR A 284 20.53 -3.49 -14.71
N PRO A 285 20.43 -4.73 -15.24
CA PRO A 285 21.45 -5.75 -15.03
C PRO A 285 22.82 -5.35 -15.62
N ASP A 286 22.79 -4.62 -16.74
CA ASP A 286 23.99 -4.12 -17.44
C ASP A 286 24.36 -2.68 -17.05
N GLY A 287 23.72 -2.17 -16.00
CA GLY A 287 23.82 -0.79 -15.53
C GLY A 287 22.85 0.16 -16.23
N TYR A 288 23.03 1.45 -15.95
CA TYR A 288 22.11 2.52 -16.34
C TYR A 288 22.87 3.80 -16.71
N THR A 289 22.16 4.71 -17.38
CA THR A 289 22.59 6.08 -17.67
C THR A 289 21.81 7.03 -16.77
N VAL A 290 22.46 8.11 -16.31
CA VAL A 290 21.85 9.13 -15.45
C VAL A 290 21.99 10.49 -16.13
N GLU A 291 20.88 11.23 -16.19
CA GLU A 291 20.85 12.65 -16.50
C GLU A 291 20.34 13.39 -15.26
N VAL A 292 21.12 14.36 -14.77
CA VAL A 292 20.73 15.23 -13.65
C VAL A 292 20.69 16.69 -14.11
N SER A 293 19.88 17.51 -13.45
CA SER A 293 19.73 18.93 -13.81
C SER A 293 20.95 19.78 -13.48
N ASP A 294 21.77 19.34 -12.51
CA ASP A 294 22.86 20.08 -11.88
C ASP A 294 23.64 19.17 -10.92
N GLY A 295 24.68 19.69 -10.27
CA GLY A 295 25.40 18.98 -9.21
C GLY A 295 26.19 17.76 -9.67
N SER A 296 26.40 16.83 -8.74
CA SER A 296 27.15 15.59 -8.95
C SER A 296 26.42 14.38 -8.36
N TYR A 297 26.84 13.18 -8.76
CA TYR A 297 26.27 11.95 -8.24
C TYR A 297 27.30 10.83 -8.16
N GLU A 298 26.98 9.84 -7.33
CA GLU A 298 27.71 8.60 -7.18
C GLU A 298 26.77 7.41 -7.37
N THR A 299 27.25 6.36 -8.03
CA THR A 299 26.51 5.11 -8.24
C THR A 299 27.24 3.95 -7.57
N ASN A 300 26.49 3.10 -6.88
CA ASN A 300 26.99 1.86 -6.32
C ASN A 300 26.07 0.70 -6.72
N LEU A 301 26.54 -0.12 -7.68
CA LEU A 301 25.80 -1.27 -8.19
C LEU A 301 25.72 -2.42 -7.17
N VAL A 302 26.66 -2.52 -6.23
CA VAL A 302 26.65 -3.57 -5.20
C VAL A 302 25.57 -3.27 -4.16
N SER A 303 25.53 -2.04 -3.66
CA SER A 303 24.49 -1.61 -2.71
C SER A 303 23.20 -1.13 -3.40
N GLN A 304 23.14 -1.15 -4.73
CA GLN A 304 22.01 -0.66 -5.55
C GLN A 304 21.57 0.76 -5.14
N THR A 305 22.55 1.63 -4.89
CA THR A 305 22.35 2.98 -4.35
C THR A 305 22.87 4.03 -5.34
N PHE A 306 22.08 5.06 -5.55
CA PHE A 306 22.43 6.28 -6.27
C PHE A 306 22.37 7.45 -5.28
N VAL A 307 23.47 8.19 -5.14
CA VAL A 307 23.59 9.33 -4.23
C VAL A 307 23.74 10.60 -5.06
N TYR A 308 22.90 11.60 -4.80
CA TYR A 308 22.86 12.85 -5.55
C TYR A 308 23.11 14.07 -4.67
N HIS A 309 24.11 14.86 -5.07
CA HIS A 309 24.47 16.13 -4.47
C HIS A 309 24.04 17.25 -5.42
N HIS A 310 22.95 17.92 -5.07
CA HIS A 310 22.40 19.02 -5.85
C HIS A 310 23.15 20.33 -5.58
N ASP A 311 23.12 21.25 -6.55
CA ASP A 311 23.65 22.61 -6.39
C ASP A 311 22.58 23.52 -5.77
N LEU A 312 22.98 24.43 -4.88
CA LEU A 312 22.05 25.40 -4.27
C LEU A 312 21.63 26.55 -5.21
N SER A 313 22.12 26.57 -6.45
CA SER A 313 21.88 27.66 -7.42
C SER A 313 20.45 27.70 -7.98
N ARG A 314 19.66 26.64 -7.74
CA ARG A 314 18.26 26.51 -8.18
C ARG A 314 17.43 25.80 -7.12
N GLY A 315 16.13 26.10 -7.08
CA GLY A 315 15.24 25.52 -6.06
C GLY A 315 14.76 24.09 -6.33
N THR A 316 14.76 23.65 -7.59
CA THR A 316 14.21 22.35 -8.02
C THR A 316 15.23 21.58 -8.84
N HIS A 317 15.25 20.27 -8.64
CA HIS A 317 16.21 19.35 -9.27
C HIS A 317 15.47 18.17 -9.89
N THR A 318 16.01 17.67 -11.00
CA THR A 318 15.47 16.52 -11.72
C THR A 318 16.54 15.46 -11.94
N ILE A 319 16.14 14.20 -11.79
CA ILE A 319 16.96 13.02 -12.02
C ILE A 319 16.21 12.12 -13.00
N HIS A 320 16.88 11.72 -14.07
CA HIS A 320 16.36 10.80 -15.08
C HIS A 320 17.32 9.63 -15.24
N ILE A 321 16.84 8.42 -14.99
CA ILE A 321 17.62 7.18 -15.07
C ILE A 321 17.00 6.28 -16.13
N THR A 322 17.81 5.84 -17.09
CA THR A 322 17.39 4.91 -18.15
C THR A 322 18.33 3.72 -18.24
N GLU A 323 17.85 2.62 -18.81
CA GLU A 323 18.72 1.49 -19.16
C GLU A 323 19.86 1.96 -20.07
N ARG A 324 21.05 1.39 -19.87
CA ARG A 324 22.18 1.64 -20.75
C ARG A 324 21.91 0.98 -22.10
N THR A 325 21.84 1.77 -23.16
CA THR A 325 21.85 1.24 -24.53
C THR A 325 23.29 1.13 -25.00
N GLU A 326 23.67 -0.05 -25.51
CA GLU A 326 24.96 -0.29 -26.18
C GLU A 326 25.18 0.63 -27.39
#